data_AF-A0A1W9L7N9-F1
#
_entry.id   AF-A0A1W9L7N9-F1
#
_cell.length_a   1.000
_cell.length_b   1.000
_cell.length_c   1.000
_cell.angle_alpha   90.00
_cell.angle_beta   90.00
_cell.angle_gamma   90.00
#
_symmetry.space_group_name_H-M   'P 1'
#
loop_
_entity.id
_entity.type
_entity.pdbx_description
1 polymer ?
#
loop_
_entity_poly.entity_id
_entity_poly.type
_entity_poly.pdbx_seq_one_letter_code
_entity_poly.pdbx_strand_id
1 'polypeptide(L)'
;MSYTIVLLNTSYTITLIGAVGNASIYNEQDIIRLLNTEQVALLHGDTFTGRPVTKIYISDDTVLKLHSEIRLEAYSAERWATQALQKEKSYQVHHPHKIWFIAEINEQFPVLIGNITPRLQPLHNLFTQKEVDSSICLNYLTQLFHYYFRLATTANLRLDEGLSNFGVTADGIVYYLDDDTYAWDRFNACAHTLGVYFRYLTWMTPETAGQFGQIVRQLILEYFNDSQYFIVLAEQLKDVFMPMQTQRQLLESFVEALTFSPRSRKEVQIDFSKTRYLALLSDIHANLPALETVLTFLKQQNIQQGIVLGDTVGYGPHPSQCIERVQSTGFMVLKGNHDHGLATDNFKKGFSRTASWALEWSVTQITPEQKSWLSHLPPLFHYENIWLAVHGAPIDPTFFNAYVYEMTYHNNLDVLQRKGISLCFHGHTHQAGVYGRRSTVIDKYCLGEGNIALEQFDHALICPGSVGQPRDGGTQTQFAIYDQQERKVYYHHLPYDVEKVIQLMKREGFPETLIKILQGQF
;
A
#
# COMPACT_ATOMS: atom_id res chain seq x y z
N MET A 1 52.35 36.96 -31.81
CA MET A 1 51.66 36.10 -32.79
C MET A 1 50.50 35.46 -32.08
N SER A 2 49.31 35.96 -32.38
CA SER A 2 48.06 35.59 -31.74
C SER A 2 47.52 34.35 -32.43
N TYR A 3 47.17 33.33 -31.67
CA TYR A 3 46.32 32.24 -32.14
C TYR A 3 45.01 32.33 -31.38
N THR A 4 44.01 32.94 -32.03
CA THR A 4 42.62 32.92 -31.61
C THR A 4 41.98 31.72 -32.27
N ILE A 5 41.67 30.68 -31.48
CA ILE A 5 40.71 29.67 -31.89
C ILE A 5 39.35 30.18 -31.45
N VAL A 6 38.57 30.68 -32.40
CA VAL A 6 37.17 31.06 -32.20
C VAL A 6 36.35 29.79 -32.16
N LEU A 7 35.89 29.41 -30.96
CA LEU A 7 34.69 28.59 -30.76
C LEU A 7 33.93 29.16 -29.54
N LEU A 8 32.77 29.78 -29.84
CA LEU A 8 31.65 30.23 -28.98
C LEU A 8 31.85 31.42 -28.01
N ASN A 9 31.21 32.56 -28.33
CA ASN A 9 31.10 33.81 -27.55
C ASN A 9 30.19 33.67 -26.29
N THR A 10 30.21 32.54 -25.61
CA THR A 10 29.32 32.27 -24.47
C THR A 10 30.15 32.20 -23.18
N SER A 11 30.07 33.24 -22.36
CA SER A 11 30.67 33.24 -21.03
C SER A 11 29.69 32.67 -20.01
N TYR A 12 30.18 31.74 -19.18
CA TYR A 12 29.42 31.14 -18.08
C TYR A 12 30.05 31.57 -16.75
N THR A 13 29.23 32.09 -15.84
CA THR A 13 29.59 32.22 -14.42
C THR A 13 28.92 31.08 -13.68
N ILE A 14 29.72 30.16 -13.13
CA ILE A 14 29.24 28.96 -12.43
C ILE A 14 29.31 29.19 -10.92
N THR A 15 28.21 28.92 -10.23
CA THR A 15 28.17 28.86 -8.76
C THR A 15 27.85 27.43 -8.34
N LEU A 16 28.79 26.79 -7.65
CA LEU A 16 28.59 25.46 -7.06
C LEU A 16 27.75 25.59 -5.79
N ILE A 17 26.62 24.89 -5.74
CA ILE A 17 25.74 24.87 -4.56
C ILE A 17 26.26 23.86 -3.53
N GLY A 18 26.72 22.70 -4.01
CA GLY A 18 27.34 21.68 -3.17
C GLY A 18 27.09 20.26 -3.65
N ALA A 19 27.90 19.33 -3.13
CA ALA A 19 27.80 17.90 -3.39
C ALA A 19 26.77 17.23 -2.48
N VAL A 20 26.12 16.17 -2.97
CA VAL A 20 25.25 15.29 -2.18
C VAL A 20 26.04 14.63 -1.06
N GLY A 21 27.24 14.14 -1.34
CA GLY A 21 28.18 13.64 -0.35
C GLY A 21 28.98 14.75 0.32
N ASN A 22 29.95 14.35 1.15
CA ASN A 22 30.83 15.27 1.87
C ASN A 22 31.98 15.83 1.02
N ALA A 23 32.21 15.29 -0.17
CA ALA A 23 33.32 15.67 -1.04
C ALA A 23 32.89 15.66 -2.52
N SER A 24 33.41 16.65 -3.25
CA SER A 24 33.26 16.79 -4.70
C SER A 24 34.55 16.38 -5.40
N ILE A 25 34.44 15.76 -6.57
CA ILE A 25 35.55 15.58 -7.52
C ILE A 25 35.49 16.56 -8.70
N TYR A 26 34.43 17.36 -8.81
CA TYR A 26 34.22 18.33 -9.89
C TYR A 26 34.38 19.77 -9.41
N ASN A 27 34.83 20.63 -10.33
CA ASN A 27 34.90 22.07 -10.17
C ASN A 27 34.17 22.80 -11.32
N GLU A 28 34.18 24.13 -11.29
CA GLU A 28 33.53 25.00 -12.27
C GLU A 28 34.02 24.76 -13.70
N GLN A 29 35.31 24.45 -13.89
CA GLN A 29 35.89 24.23 -15.22
C GLN A 29 35.38 22.94 -15.86
N ASP A 30 35.09 21.91 -15.06
CA ASP A 30 34.53 20.64 -15.57
C ASP A 30 33.12 20.87 -16.13
N ILE A 31 32.32 21.68 -15.45
CA ILE A 31 30.98 22.09 -15.88
C ILE A 31 31.05 22.91 -17.17
N ILE A 32 31.91 23.93 -17.22
CA ILE A 32 32.09 24.76 -18.42
C ILE A 32 32.55 23.91 -19.61
N ARG A 33 33.44 22.94 -19.39
CA ARG A 33 33.91 22.05 -20.45
C ARG A 33 32.78 21.23 -21.05
N LEU A 34 31.95 20.61 -20.21
CA LEU A 34 30.80 19.81 -20.66
C LEU A 34 29.71 20.66 -21.31
N LEU A 35 29.43 21.87 -20.82
CA LEU A 35 28.46 22.77 -21.45
C LEU A 35 28.85 23.23 -22.87
N ASN A 36 30.13 23.08 -23.23
CA ASN A 36 30.64 23.38 -24.57
C ASN A 36 30.72 22.14 -25.49
N THR A 37 30.27 20.96 -25.03
CA THR A 37 30.14 19.78 -25.90
C THR A 37 28.76 19.71 -26.55
N GLU A 38 28.60 18.80 -27.52
CA GLU A 38 27.30 18.58 -28.15
C GLU A 38 26.30 17.97 -27.15
N GLN A 39 25.08 18.51 -27.16
CA GLN A 39 23.98 17.98 -26.37
C GLN A 39 23.59 16.59 -26.88
N VAL A 40 23.40 15.65 -25.95
CA VAL A 40 22.88 14.32 -26.25
C VAL A 40 21.37 14.37 -26.40
N ALA A 41 20.84 13.78 -27.48
CA ALA A 41 19.42 13.60 -27.66
C ALA A 41 18.87 12.56 -26.68
N LEU A 42 17.78 12.88 -25.99
CA LEU A 42 17.05 11.93 -25.15
C LEU A 42 16.11 11.10 -26.03
N LEU A 43 16.38 9.81 -26.17
CA LEU A 43 15.56 8.88 -26.95
C LEU A 43 15.04 7.76 -26.04
N HIS A 44 13.79 7.36 -26.23
CA HIS A 44 13.20 6.28 -25.45
C HIS A 44 13.90 4.95 -25.74
N GLY A 45 14.40 4.28 -24.69
CA GLY A 45 15.13 3.01 -24.79
C GLY A 45 16.62 3.14 -25.11
N ASP A 46 17.16 4.36 -25.20
CA ASP A 46 18.59 4.62 -25.36
C ASP A 46 19.30 4.68 -23.97
N THR A 47 20.61 4.92 -23.97
CA THR A 47 21.44 5.03 -22.75
C THR A 47 20.97 6.13 -21.81
N PHE A 48 20.36 7.19 -22.35
CA PHE A 48 19.80 8.30 -21.58
C PHE A 48 18.30 8.44 -21.85
N THR A 49 17.51 8.23 -20.80
CA THR A 49 16.07 8.50 -20.77
C THR A 49 15.79 9.66 -19.82
N GLY A 50 14.79 10.49 -20.11
CA GLY A 50 14.43 11.61 -19.24
C GLY A 50 13.37 12.52 -19.85
N ARG A 51 13.03 13.61 -19.17
CA ARG A 51 12.07 14.60 -19.68
C ARG A 51 12.63 15.25 -20.96
N PRO A 52 11.81 15.48 -22.01
CA PRO A 52 12.28 16.10 -23.25
C PRO A 52 12.94 17.48 -23.08
N VAL A 53 12.64 18.17 -21.97
CA VAL A 53 13.17 19.50 -21.62
C VAL A 53 14.50 19.44 -20.85
N THR A 54 14.88 18.29 -20.32
CA THR A 54 16.18 18.10 -19.67
C THR A 54 17.26 18.01 -20.75
N LYS A 55 18.27 18.87 -20.68
CA LYS A 55 19.42 18.79 -21.60
C LYS A 55 20.53 18.00 -20.95
N ILE A 56 21.10 17.04 -21.67
CA ILE A 56 22.18 16.19 -21.16
C ILE A 56 23.46 16.45 -21.97
N TYR A 57 24.57 16.59 -21.25
CA TYR A 57 25.92 16.69 -21.79
C TYR A 57 26.76 15.59 -21.14
N ILE A 58 27.58 14.89 -21.92
CA ILE A 58 28.32 13.72 -21.45
C ILE A 58 29.79 13.78 -21.82
N SER A 59 30.62 13.14 -21.00
CA SER A 59 31.95 12.65 -21.34
C SER A 59 31.98 11.12 -21.17
N ASP A 60 33.17 10.53 -21.26
CA ASP A 60 33.37 9.10 -21.00
C ASP A 60 32.98 8.70 -19.57
N ASP A 61 33.18 9.59 -18.60
CA ASP A 61 33.07 9.32 -17.16
C ASP A 61 32.09 10.23 -16.41
N THR A 62 31.47 11.21 -17.07
CA THR A 62 30.66 12.24 -16.42
C THR A 62 29.38 12.54 -17.21
N VAL A 63 28.32 12.84 -16.47
CA VAL A 63 27.02 13.29 -17.00
C VAL A 63 26.67 14.61 -16.34
N LEU A 64 26.29 15.60 -17.15
CA LEU A 64 25.73 16.87 -16.73
C LEU A 64 24.31 16.99 -17.24
N LYS A 65 23.38 17.33 -16.33
CA LYS A 65 21.96 17.58 -16.63
C LYS A 65 21.64 19.04 -16.41
N LEU A 66 20.93 19.67 -17.34
CA LEU A 66 20.32 20.99 -17.20
C LEU A 66 18.80 20.92 -17.20
N HIS A 67 18.21 21.66 -16.27
CA HIS A 67 16.76 21.82 -16.09
C HIS A 67 16.28 23.09 -16.81
N SER A 68 16.14 23.01 -18.14
CA SER A 68 15.90 24.19 -18.99
C SER A 68 14.48 24.75 -18.89
N GLU A 69 13.55 24.01 -18.28
CA GLU A 69 12.19 24.44 -17.98
C GLU A 69 12.11 25.40 -16.79
N ILE A 70 13.11 25.40 -15.92
CA ILE A 70 13.13 26.25 -14.72
C ILE A 70 13.74 27.60 -15.10
N ARG A 71 12.91 28.65 -15.12
CA ARG A 71 13.32 30.01 -15.47
C ARG A 71 13.28 30.90 -14.23
N LEU A 72 14.42 31.02 -13.55
CA LEU A 72 14.57 31.79 -12.31
C LEU A 72 15.72 32.80 -12.42
N GLU A 73 15.64 33.86 -11.62
CA GLU A 73 16.75 34.77 -11.37
C GLU A 73 17.77 34.14 -10.40
N ALA A 74 19.01 34.63 -10.37
CA ALA A 74 20.14 34.02 -9.66
C ALA A 74 19.81 33.63 -8.20
N TYR A 75 19.28 34.56 -7.40
CA TYR A 75 18.91 34.31 -6.01
C TYR A 75 17.86 33.19 -5.86
N SER A 76 16.83 33.20 -6.72
CA SER A 76 15.77 32.19 -6.67
C SER A 76 16.26 30.82 -7.18
N ALA A 77 17.15 30.81 -8.17
CA ALA A 77 17.77 29.62 -8.71
C ALA A 77 18.70 28.95 -7.67
N GLU A 78 19.54 29.74 -6.99
CA GLU A 78 20.41 29.26 -5.92
C GLU A 78 19.59 28.63 -4.77
N ARG A 79 18.52 29.31 -4.34
CA ARG A 79 17.62 28.78 -3.31
C ARG A 79 16.95 27.48 -3.75
N TRP A 80 16.48 27.41 -5.00
CA TRP A 80 15.85 26.20 -5.54
C TRP A 80 16.83 25.02 -5.56
N ALA A 81 18.05 25.24 -6.09
CA ALA A 81 19.07 24.21 -6.18
C ALA A 81 19.57 23.77 -4.80
N THR A 82 19.64 24.69 -3.83
CA THR A 82 19.94 24.38 -2.43
C THR A 82 18.88 23.47 -1.81
N GLN A 83 17.59 23.72 -2.08
CA GLN A 83 16.50 22.87 -1.60
C GLN A 83 16.53 21.48 -2.25
N ALA A 84 16.83 21.40 -3.56
CA ALA A 84 17.04 20.13 -4.25
C ALA A 84 18.17 19.33 -3.60
N LEU A 85 19.34 19.96 -3.40
CA LEU A 85 20.49 19.33 -2.75
C LEU A 85 20.15 18.82 -1.33
N GLN A 86 19.45 19.62 -0.52
CA GLN A 86 19.07 19.23 0.85
C GLN A 86 18.16 18.00 0.86
N LYS A 87 17.23 17.90 -0.10
CA LYS A 87 16.37 16.71 -0.28
C LYS A 87 17.21 15.49 -0.70
N GLU A 88 18.07 15.63 -1.69
CA GLU A 88 18.89 14.51 -2.16
C GLU A 88 19.84 13.97 -1.08
N LYS A 89 20.37 14.86 -0.23
CA LYS A 89 21.13 14.51 0.98
C LYS A 89 20.33 13.67 1.96
N SER A 90 19.05 14.00 2.17
CA SER A 90 18.20 13.24 3.10
C SER A 90 17.76 11.91 2.50
N TYR A 91 17.60 11.84 1.17
CA TYR A 91 17.19 10.61 0.48
C TYR A 91 18.27 9.54 0.46
N GLN A 92 19.55 9.94 0.32
CA GLN A 92 20.71 9.04 0.27
C GLN A 92 20.60 7.96 -0.83
N VAL A 93 20.06 8.33 -1.99
CA VAL A 93 19.87 7.43 -3.15
C VAL A 93 20.72 7.82 -4.36
N HIS A 94 21.31 9.02 -4.36
CA HIS A 94 22.12 9.53 -5.45
C HIS A 94 23.61 9.34 -5.18
N HIS A 95 24.39 9.35 -6.26
CA HIS A 95 25.84 9.23 -6.17
C HIS A 95 26.44 10.36 -5.29
N PRO A 96 27.37 10.06 -4.36
CA PRO A 96 27.92 11.05 -3.43
C PRO A 96 28.65 12.21 -4.11
N HIS A 97 29.21 12.00 -5.29
CA HIS A 97 29.85 13.06 -6.10
C HIS A 97 28.88 13.85 -7.00
N LYS A 98 27.57 13.63 -6.91
CA LYS A 98 26.58 14.49 -7.59
C LYS A 98 26.62 15.89 -6.98
N ILE A 99 26.69 16.94 -7.81
CA ILE A 99 26.74 18.34 -7.39
C ILE A 99 25.65 19.13 -8.09
N TRP A 100 24.98 19.99 -7.34
CA TRP A 100 24.11 21.01 -7.92
C TRP A 100 24.87 22.30 -8.18
N PHE A 101 24.59 22.94 -9.31
CA PHE A 101 25.15 24.23 -9.68
C PHE A 101 24.11 25.13 -10.34
N ILE A 102 24.39 26.42 -10.35
CA ILE A 102 23.74 27.38 -11.24
C ILE A 102 24.75 27.97 -12.21
N ALA A 103 24.32 28.29 -13.42
CA ALA A 103 25.16 28.90 -14.44
C ALA A 103 24.48 30.13 -15.05
N GLU A 104 25.11 31.29 -14.93
CA GLU A 104 24.68 32.52 -15.58
C GLU A 104 25.36 32.66 -16.94
N ILE A 105 24.57 32.91 -18.00
CA ILE A 105 25.10 33.10 -19.35
C ILE A 105 25.21 34.59 -19.63
N ASN A 106 26.43 35.10 -19.80
CA ASN A 106 26.69 36.52 -20.08
C ASN A 106 25.96 37.48 -19.12
N GLU A 107 25.76 37.08 -17.85
CA GLU A 107 24.99 37.83 -16.83
C GLU A 107 23.51 38.09 -17.23
N GLN A 108 22.93 37.25 -18.09
CA GLN A 108 21.56 37.38 -18.58
C GLN A 108 20.61 36.36 -17.94
N PHE A 109 19.34 36.77 -17.81
CA PHE A 109 18.24 35.90 -17.44
C PHE A 109 17.77 35.03 -18.64
N PRO A 110 17.40 33.75 -18.43
CA PRO A 110 17.34 33.03 -17.16
C PRO A 110 18.67 32.40 -16.75
N VAL A 111 18.86 32.21 -15.43
CA VAL A 111 19.97 31.43 -14.88
C VAL A 111 19.67 29.96 -15.10
N LEU A 112 20.66 29.22 -15.61
CA LEU A 112 20.54 27.76 -15.78
C LEU A 112 20.73 27.08 -14.42
N ILE A 113 19.94 26.05 -14.18
CA ILE A 113 20.10 25.16 -13.02
C ILE A 113 20.46 23.78 -13.55
N GLY A 114 21.46 23.14 -12.94
CA GLY A 114 21.90 21.82 -13.36
C GLY A 114 22.57 21.03 -12.25
N ASN A 115 22.84 19.78 -12.57
CA ASN A 115 23.71 18.94 -11.76
C ASN A 115 24.72 18.19 -12.63
N ILE A 116 25.87 17.88 -12.02
CA ILE A 116 26.96 17.10 -12.62
C ILE A 116 27.24 15.89 -11.72
N THR A 117 27.44 14.72 -12.31
CA THR A 117 27.61 13.46 -11.58
C THR A 117 28.41 12.44 -12.40
N PRO A 118 29.07 11.45 -11.76
CA PRO A 118 29.73 10.39 -12.50
C PRO A 118 28.78 9.62 -13.41
N ARG A 119 29.27 9.25 -14.58
CA ARG A 119 28.53 8.43 -15.53
C ARG A 119 28.47 7.00 -15.03
N LEU A 120 27.28 6.56 -14.67
CA LEU A 120 27.00 5.19 -14.24
C LEU A 120 26.50 4.35 -15.41
N GLN A 121 26.66 3.04 -15.32
CA GLN A 121 26.11 2.12 -16.31
C GLN A 121 24.62 1.89 -16.01
N PRO A 122 23.67 2.25 -16.90
CA PRO A 122 22.25 2.08 -16.62
C PRO A 122 21.84 0.61 -16.49
N LEU A 123 20.95 0.30 -15.55
CA LEU A 123 20.55 -1.09 -15.30
C LEU A 123 19.78 -1.71 -16.47
N HIS A 124 18.96 -0.95 -17.21
CA HIS A 124 18.23 -1.49 -18.37
C HIS A 124 19.16 -2.02 -19.46
N ASN A 125 20.32 -1.38 -19.66
CA ASN A 125 21.34 -1.84 -20.60
C ASN A 125 22.04 -3.12 -20.12
N LEU A 126 22.21 -3.30 -18.81
CA LEU A 126 22.79 -4.51 -18.22
C LEU A 126 21.81 -5.69 -18.26
N PHE A 127 20.54 -5.43 -17.96
CA PHE A 127 19.53 -6.47 -17.81
C PHE A 127 19.05 -7.06 -19.13
N THR A 128 19.34 -6.40 -20.26
CA THR A 128 18.91 -6.80 -21.61
C THR A 128 20.05 -7.35 -22.46
N GLN A 129 21.24 -7.56 -21.89
CA GLN A 129 22.36 -8.19 -22.60
C GLN A 129 22.04 -9.67 -22.92
N LYS A 130 22.71 -10.22 -23.94
CA LYS A 130 22.48 -11.61 -24.38
C LYS A 130 22.79 -12.64 -23.30
N GLU A 131 23.83 -12.38 -22.50
CA GLU A 131 24.25 -13.22 -21.37
C GLU A 131 24.30 -12.34 -20.14
N VAL A 132 23.50 -12.68 -19.13
CA VAL A 132 23.37 -11.94 -17.88
C VAL A 132 23.35 -12.94 -16.72
N ASP A 133 24.15 -12.68 -15.69
CA ASP A 133 24.10 -13.44 -14.44
C ASP A 133 22.90 -12.96 -13.61
N SER A 134 21.89 -13.81 -13.47
CA SER A 134 20.68 -13.51 -12.71
C SER A 134 20.98 -13.17 -11.25
N SER A 135 22.03 -13.73 -10.66
CA SER A 135 22.42 -13.46 -9.27
C SER A 135 22.89 -12.01 -9.10
N ILE A 136 23.64 -11.51 -10.09
CA ILE A 136 24.09 -10.11 -10.12
C ILE A 136 22.88 -9.19 -10.30
N CYS A 137 21.95 -9.52 -11.20
CA CYS A 137 20.73 -8.75 -11.38
C CYS A 137 19.86 -8.70 -10.13
N LEU A 138 19.70 -9.82 -9.41
CA LEU A 138 18.97 -9.87 -8.15
C LEU A 138 19.64 -9.01 -7.08
N ASN A 139 20.97 -8.96 -7.03
CA ASN A 139 21.70 -8.08 -6.13
C ASN A 139 21.43 -6.59 -6.44
N TYR A 140 21.41 -6.19 -7.71
CA TYR A 140 21.07 -4.82 -8.10
C TYR A 140 19.61 -4.47 -7.81
N LEU A 141 18.67 -5.39 -8.07
CA LEU A 141 17.28 -5.22 -7.68
C LEU A 141 17.13 -5.09 -6.15
N THR A 142 17.91 -5.83 -5.37
CA THR A 142 17.91 -5.73 -3.91
C THR A 142 18.28 -4.31 -3.45
N GLN A 143 19.37 -3.75 -4.00
CA GLN A 143 19.79 -2.38 -3.69
C GLN A 143 18.75 -1.34 -4.10
N LEU A 144 18.15 -1.49 -5.28
CA LEU A 144 17.07 -0.62 -5.77
C LEU A 144 15.88 -0.63 -4.80
N PHE A 145 15.39 -1.81 -4.43
CA PHE A 145 14.23 -1.94 -3.56
C PHE A 145 14.53 -1.52 -2.12
N HIS A 146 15.77 -1.65 -1.65
CA HIS A 146 16.23 -1.08 -0.39
C HIS A 146 16.00 0.45 -0.37
N TYR A 147 16.39 1.16 -1.43
CA TYR A 147 16.11 2.61 -1.55
C TYR A 147 14.62 2.92 -1.61
N TYR A 148 13.87 2.17 -2.41
CA TYR A 148 12.44 2.37 -2.56
C TYR A 148 11.70 2.25 -1.21
N PHE A 149 11.91 1.15 -0.48
CA PHE A 149 11.21 0.90 0.78
C PHE A 149 11.68 1.82 1.91
N ARG A 150 12.97 2.17 1.95
CA ARG A 150 13.48 3.17 2.89
C ARG A 150 12.80 4.53 2.69
N LEU A 151 12.69 5.01 1.45
CA LEU A 151 12.04 6.29 1.16
C LEU A 151 10.54 6.26 1.44
N ALA A 152 9.87 5.15 1.13
CA ALA A 152 8.46 4.97 1.42
C ALA A 152 8.16 5.12 2.92
N THR A 153 9.02 4.57 3.79
CA THR A 153 8.82 4.58 5.24
C THR A 153 9.33 5.84 5.93
N THR A 154 10.46 6.40 5.49
CA THR A 154 11.10 7.56 6.14
C THR A 154 10.59 8.91 5.63
N ALA A 155 10.17 8.99 4.37
CA ALA A 155 9.76 10.24 3.72
C ALA A 155 8.35 10.19 3.11
N ASN A 156 7.68 9.03 3.10
CA ASN A 156 6.41 8.82 2.39
C ASN A 156 6.51 9.17 0.89
N LEU A 157 7.67 8.86 0.30
CA LEU A 157 7.99 9.09 -1.11
C LEU A 157 8.37 7.78 -1.80
N ARG A 158 8.26 7.76 -3.12
CA ARG A 158 8.76 6.69 -3.96
C ARG A 158 9.68 7.20 -5.05
N LEU A 159 10.58 6.32 -5.47
CA LEU A 159 11.36 6.45 -6.69
C LEU A 159 10.52 5.96 -7.89
N ASP A 160 10.87 6.39 -9.09
CA ASP A 160 10.45 5.69 -10.31
C ASP A 160 11.32 4.45 -10.46
N GLU A 161 10.69 3.28 -10.29
CA GLU A 161 11.35 1.98 -10.23
C GLU A 161 11.90 1.54 -11.59
N GLY A 162 11.58 2.24 -12.69
CA GLY A 162 12.08 1.89 -14.02
C GLY A 162 13.62 1.74 -14.07
N LEU A 163 14.11 0.63 -14.64
CA LEU A 163 15.53 0.28 -14.64
C LEU A 163 16.45 1.32 -15.31
N SER A 164 15.92 2.18 -16.18
CA SER A 164 16.68 3.27 -16.79
C SER A 164 16.93 4.45 -15.86
N ASN A 165 16.20 4.53 -14.74
CA ASN A 165 16.39 5.53 -13.70
C ASN A 165 17.41 5.09 -12.65
N PHE A 166 18.06 3.95 -12.83
CA PHE A 166 19.10 3.44 -11.95
C PHE A 166 20.37 3.13 -12.73
N GLY A 167 21.51 3.44 -12.14
CA GLY A 167 22.82 3.13 -12.70
C GLY A 167 23.70 2.48 -11.66
N VAL A 168 24.67 1.70 -12.13
CA VAL A 168 25.63 1.00 -11.28
C VAL A 168 27.05 1.52 -11.52
N THR A 169 27.83 1.60 -10.45
CA THR A 169 29.26 1.89 -10.48
C THR A 169 30.07 0.65 -10.85
N ALA A 170 31.36 0.81 -11.17
CA ALA A 170 32.26 -0.29 -11.50
C ALA A 170 32.44 -1.30 -10.34
N ASP A 171 32.28 -0.85 -9.09
CA ASP A 171 32.31 -1.67 -7.87
C ASP A 171 30.93 -2.26 -7.50
N GLY A 172 29.91 -2.09 -8.33
CA GLY A 172 28.61 -2.77 -8.18
C GLY A 172 27.62 -2.08 -7.25
N ILE A 173 27.79 -0.78 -6.98
CA ILE A 173 26.87 0.01 -6.15
C ILE A 173 25.84 0.69 -7.06
N VAL A 174 24.57 0.50 -6.75
CA VAL A 174 23.44 1.09 -7.48
C VAL A 174 23.14 2.48 -6.94
N TYR A 175 22.83 3.44 -7.82
CA TYR A 175 22.32 4.76 -7.47
C TYR A 175 21.14 5.15 -8.36
N TYR A 176 20.25 5.98 -7.82
CA TYR A 176 19.14 6.58 -8.54
C TYR A 176 19.63 7.78 -9.36
N LEU A 177 19.31 7.76 -10.65
CA LEU A 177 19.79 8.69 -11.66
C LEU A 177 18.83 9.86 -11.88
N ASP A 178 17.53 9.67 -11.67
CA ASP A 178 16.53 10.72 -11.87
C ASP A 178 16.56 11.74 -10.71
N ASP A 179 16.06 12.94 -10.94
CA ASP A 179 15.99 14.03 -9.95
C ASP A 179 14.60 14.10 -9.29
N ASP A 180 13.61 13.39 -9.85
CA ASP A 180 12.23 13.39 -9.39
C ASP A 180 11.93 12.27 -8.39
N THR A 181 11.04 12.59 -7.45
CA THR A 181 10.41 11.64 -6.53
C THR A 181 8.91 11.89 -6.48
N TYR A 182 8.15 10.86 -6.14
CA TYR A 182 6.69 10.90 -6.14
C TYR A 182 6.15 10.59 -4.76
N ALA A 183 4.92 11.01 -4.45
CA ALA A 183 4.25 10.56 -3.24
C ALA A 183 4.14 9.02 -3.28
N TRP A 184 4.46 8.35 -2.18
CA TRP A 184 4.33 6.91 -2.12
C TRP A 184 2.86 6.50 -2.25
N ASP A 185 2.58 5.63 -3.21
CA ASP A 185 1.24 5.25 -3.66
C ASP A 185 0.84 3.84 -3.22
N ARG A 186 1.44 3.37 -2.12
CA ARG A 186 1.21 2.04 -1.53
C ARG A 186 1.42 0.91 -2.53
N PHE A 187 2.54 0.97 -3.25
CA PHE A 187 3.01 0.01 -4.26
C PHE A 187 2.27 -0.02 -5.60
N ASN A 188 1.31 0.86 -5.84
CA ASN A 188 0.53 0.81 -7.09
C ASN A 188 1.44 0.89 -8.33
N ALA A 189 2.27 1.93 -8.43
CA ALA A 189 3.23 2.03 -9.54
C ALA A 189 4.26 0.88 -9.52
N CYS A 190 4.73 0.49 -8.34
CA CYS A 190 5.66 -0.62 -8.16
C CYS A 190 5.12 -1.93 -8.77
N ALA A 191 3.86 -2.27 -8.51
CA ALA A 191 3.22 -3.48 -9.05
C ALA A 191 3.19 -3.45 -10.59
N HIS A 192 2.87 -2.30 -11.19
CA HIS A 192 2.92 -2.14 -12.64
C HIS A 192 4.35 -2.28 -13.20
N THR A 193 5.36 -1.73 -12.53
CA THR A 193 6.77 -1.84 -12.92
C THR A 193 7.30 -3.28 -12.79
N LEU A 194 6.97 -3.99 -11.70
CA LEU A 194 7.23 -5.43 -11.59
C LEU A 194 6.57 -6.20 -12.73
N GLY A 195 5.37 -5.78 -13.13
CA GLY A 195 4.71 -6.26 -14.34
C GLY A 195 5.55 -6.12 -15.61
N VAL A 196 6.19 -4.98 -15.80
CA VAL A 196 7.13 -4.74 -16.91
C VAL A 196 8.33 -5.69 -16.80
N TYR A 197 8.87 -5.90 -15.60
CA TYR A 197 10.00 -6.81 -15.39
C TYR A 197 9.70 -8.22 -15.85
N PHE A 198 8.59 -8.80 -15.39
CA PHE A 198 8.21 -10.17 -15.77
C PHE A 198 7.88 -10.31 -17.26
N ARG A 199 7.53 -9.22 -17.96
CA ARG A 199 7.27 -9.25 -19.40
C ARG A 199 8.54 -9.14 -20.25
N TYR A 200 9.53 -8.38 -19.81
CA TYR A 200 10.67 -7.99 -20.65
C TYR A 200 12.02 -8.57 -20.23
N LEU A 201 12.20 -8.99 -18.97
CA LEU A 201 13.48 -9.53 -18.50
C LEU A 201 13.59 -11.00 -18.88
N THR A 202 14.31 -11.28 -19.97
CA THR A 202 14.42 -12.62 -20.57
C THR A 202 15.22 -13.61 -19.72
N TRP A 203 16.03 -13.13 -18.78
CA TRP A 203 16.78 -13.97 -17.85
C TRP A 203 15.94 -14.44 -16.65
N MET A 204 14.76 -13.85 -16.40
CA MET A 204 13.90 -14.26 -15.29
C MET A 204 13.25 -15.62 -15.59
N THR A 205 13.56 -16.60 -14.76
CA THR A 205 12.87 -17.88 -14.64
C THR A 205 11.96 -17.88 -13.41
N PRO A 206 11.00 -18.83 -13.29
CA PRO A 206 10.18 -18.94 -12.08
C PRO A 206 11.02 -19.06 -10.80
N GLU A 207 12.12 -19.81 -10.82
CA GLU A 207 13.03 -19.92 -9.68
C GLU A 207 13.60 -18.55 -9.27
N THR A 208 14.14 -17.79 -10.21
CA THR A 208 14.69 -16.45 -9.93
C THR A 208 13.60 -15.44 -9.52
N ALA A 209 12.39 -15.56 -10.07
CA ALA A 209 11.25 -14.73 -9.67
C ALA A 209 10.82 -15.05 -8.23
N GLY A 210 10.83 -16.32 -7.83
CA GLY A 210 10.61 -16.74 -6.44
C GLY A 210 11.69 -16.20 -5.49
N GLN A 211 12.97 -16.29 -5.87
CA GLN A 211 14.08 -15.69 -5.10
C GLN A 211 13.87 -14.17 -4.94
N PHE A 212 13.45 -13.48 -6.00
CA PHE A 212 13.13 -12.06 -5.94
C PHE A 212 11.95 -11.76 -5.01
N GLY A 213 10.90 -12.59 -5.03
CA GLY A 213 9.78 -12.50 -4.09
C GLY A 213 10.22 -12.61 -2.64
N GLN A 214 11.17 -13.50 -2.34
CA GLN A 214 11.76 -13.64 -0.99
C GLN A 214 12.56 -12.40 -0.58
N ILE A 215 13.34 -11.83 -1.49
CA ILE A 215 14.09 -10.58 -1.26
C ILE A 215 13.11 -9.44 -0.92
N VAL A 216 12.08 -9.23 -1.75
CA VAL A 216 11.07 -8.19 -1.53
C VAL A 216 10.34 -8.41 -0.20
N ARG A 217 10.00 -9.66 0.12
CA ARG A 217 9.40 -10.01 1.42
C ARG A 217 10.30 -9.62 2.59
N GLN A 218 11.58 -9.95 2.54
CA GLN A 218 12.54 -9.60 3.61
C GLN A 218 12.65 -8.09 3.78
N LEU A 219 12.78 -7.35 2.67
CA LEU A 219 12.85 -5.89 2.71
C LEU A 219 11.56 -5.25 3.24
N ILE A 220 10.38 -5.79 2.90
CA ILE A 220 9.12 -5.30 3.47
C ILE A 220 9.10 -5.48 4.99
N LEU A 221 9.56 -6.63 5.51
CA LEU A 221 9.67 -6.84 6.96
C LEU A 221 10.69 -5.90 7.61
N GLU A 222 11.84 -5.71 6.97
CA GLU A 222 12.90 -4.84 7.47
C GLU A 222 12.41 -3.39 7.62
N TYR A 223 11.72 -2.87 6.61
CA TYR A 223 11.35 -1.45 6.56
C TYR A 223 9.99 -1.13 7.17
N PHE A 224 8.97 -1.92 6.86
CA PHE A 224 7.61 -1.64 7.33
C PHE A 224 7.30 -2.33 8.65
N ASN A 225 8.02 -3.42 8.98
CA ASN A 225 7.72 -4.29 10.11
C ASN A 225 6.24 -4.72 10.16
N ASP A 226 5.64 -4.93 8.98
CA ASP A 226 4.22 -5.23 8.83
C ASP A 226 4.01 -6.16 7.64
N SER A 227 3.62 -7.39 7.93
CA SER A 227 3.36 -8.43 6.93
C SER A 227 2.13 -8.13 6.07
N GLN A 228 1.28 -7.18 6.45
CA GLN A 228 0.15 -6.76 5.64
C GLN A 228 0.57 -6.29 4.25
N TYR A 229 1.73 -5.65 4.14
CA TYR A 229 2.24 -5.11 2.88
C TYR A 229 2.58 -6.20 1.85
N PHE A 230 2.76 -7.46 2.26
CA PHE A 230 2.86 -8.58 1.32
C PHE A 230 1.56 -8.74 0.53
N ILE A 231 0.42 -8.69 1.24
CA ILE A 231 -0.89 -8.86 0.65
C ILE A 231 -1.24 -7.64 -0.20
N VAL A 232 -0.93 -6.43 0.26
CA VAL A 232 -1.15 -5.19 -0.53
C VAL A 232 -0.48 -5.30 -1.90
N LEU A 233 0.81 -5.66 -1.93
CA LEU A 233 1.56 -5.80 -3.17
C LEU A 233 1.02 -6.96 -4.02
N ALA A 234 0.74 -8.11 -3.41
CA ALA A 234 0.22 -9.29 -4.10
C ALA A 234 -1.16 -9.02 -4.77
N GLU A 235 -2.07 -8.33 -4.09
CA GLU A 235 -3.39 -8.00 -4.65
C GLU A 235 -3.30 -7.01 -5.81
N GLN A 236 -2.42 -6.01 -5.72
CA GLN A 236 -2.20 -5.06 -6.83
C GLN A 236 -1.56 -5.76 -8.03
N LEU A 237 -0.69 -6.74 -7.79
CA LEU A 237 -0.08 -7.55 -8.84
C LEU A 237 -1.11 -8.38 -9.62
N LYS A 238 -2.25 -8.76 -9.03
CA LYS A 238 -3.33 -9.46 -9.75
C LYS A 238 -3.98 -8.59 -10.84
N ASP A 239 -3.94 -7.28 -10.69
CA ASP A 239 -4.49 -6.33 -11.67
C ASP A 239 -3.52 -6.07 -12.85
N VAL A 240 -2.31 -6.64 -12.80
CA VAL A 240 -1.30 -6.49 -13.85
C VAL A 240 -1.56 -7.46 -15.00
N PHE A 241 -1.71 -6.92 -16.20
CA PHE A 241 -1.94 -7.71 -17.40
C PHE A 241 -0.71 -8.56 -17.79
N MET A 242 -0.92 -9.88 -17.85
CA MET A 242 0.05 -10.89 -18.28
C MET A 242 -0.51 -11.72 -19.45
N PRO A 243 -0.16 -11.39 -20.71
CA PRO A 243 -0.71 -12.08 -21.88
C PRO A 243 -0.20 -13.51 -22.04
N MET A 244 1.06 -13.79 -21.71
CA MET A 244 1.68 -15.11 -21.92
C MET A 244 1.64 -15.97 -20.65
N GLN A 245 1.48 -17.28 -20.82
CA GLN A 245 1.49 -18.23 -19.70
C GLN A 245 2.83 -18.23 -18.94
N THR A 246 3.95 -18.11 -19.65
CA THR A 246 5.29 -18.03 -19.04
C THR A 246 5.42 -16.81 -18.13
N GLN A 247 4.91 -15.65 -18.53
CA GLN A 247 4.90 -14.43 -17.71
C GLN A 247 4.02 -14.59 -16.46
N ARG A 248 2.88 -15.29 -16.58
CA ARG A 248 2.02 -15.62 -15.42
C ARG A 248 2.74 -16.52 -14.42
N GLN A 249 3.48 -17.52 -14.88
CA GLN A 249 4.26 -18.41 -14.00
C GLN A 249 5.36 -17.64 -13.23
N LEU A 250 6.00 -16.64 -13.85
CA LEU A 250 6.95 -15.76 -13.14
C LEU A 250 6.24 -14.99 -12.02
N LEU A 251 5.12 -14.36 -12.35
CA LEU A 251 4.33 -13.59 -11.40
C LEU A 251 3.82 -14.47 -10.24
N GLU A 252 3.27 -15.64 -10.56
CA GLU A 252 2.78 -16.62 -9.57
C GLU A 252 3.90 -17.05 -8.62
N SER A 253 5.08 -17.39 -9.15
CA SER A 253 6.22 -17.79 -8.32
C SER A 253 6.71 -16.67 -7.42
N PHE A 254 6.75 -15.43 -7.93
CA PHE A 254 7.07 -14.25 -7.12
C PHE A 254 6.03 -14.04 -6.00
N VAL A 255 4.73 -14.08 -6.33
CA VAL A 255 3.64 -13.86 -5.36
C VAL A 255 3.61 -14.96 -4.31
N GLU A 256 3.79 -16.23 -4.70
CA GLU A 256 3.87 -17.36 -3.77
C GLU A 256 5.00 -17.18 -2.76
N ALA A 257 6.20 -16.81 -3.24
CA ALA A 257 7.34 -16.52 -2.38
C ALA A 257 7.12 -15.30 -1.48
N LEU A 258 6.48 -14.25 -2.01
CA LEU A 258 6.17 -13.02 -1.28
C LEU A 258 5.19 -13.27 -0.13
N THR A 259 4.13 -14.05 -0.38
CA THR A 259 3.04 -14.28 0.59
C THR A 259 3.23 -15.54 1.43
N PHE A 260 4.26 -16.34 1.16
CA PHE A 260 4.54 -17.60 1.86
C PHE A 260 4.44 -17.46 3.39
N SER A 261 3.64 -18.32 4.00
CA SER A 261 3.52 -18.42 5.46
C SER A 261 3.58 -19.88 5.88
N PRO A 262 4.57 -20.31 6.69
CA PRO A 262 4.70 -21.70 7.16
C PRO A 262 3.47 -22.19 7.92
N ARG A 263 2.72 -21.26 8.55
CA ARG A 263 1.53 -21.53 9.36
C ARG A 263 0.22 -21.49 8.56
N SER A 264 0.24 -21.06 7.30
CA SER A 264 -0.98 -20.90 6.46
C SER A 264 -1.63 -22.22 6.02
N ARG A 265 -0.98 -23.38 6.17
CA ARG A 265 -1.53 -24.67 5.71
C ARG A 265 -2.79 -25.16 6.44
N LYS A 266 -3.28 -24.45 7.46
CA LYS A 266 -4.62 -24.63 8.01
C LYS A 266 -5.51 -23.43 7.65
N GLU A 267 -5.56 -23.05 6.38
CA GLU A 267 -6.73 -22.31 5.91
C GLU A 267 -7.97 -23.13 6.26
N VAL A 268 -8.92 -22.53 6.96
CA VAL A 268 -10.23 -23.14 7.15
C VAL A 268 -10.85 -23.21 5.75
N GLN A 269 -10.74 -24.36 5.09
CA GLN A 269 -11.41 -24.63 3.83
C GLN A 269 -12.90 -24.82 4.13
N ILE A 270 -13.60 -23.70 4.31
CA ILE A 270 -15.05 -23.71 4.35
C ILE A 270 -15.54 -23.96 2.92
N ASP A 271 -16.17 -25.12 2.70
CA ASP A 271 -16.84 -25.42 1.45
C ASP A 271 -18.16 -24.65 1.40
N PHE A 272 -18.09 -23.37 1.03
CA PHE A 272 -19.26 -22.52 0.88
C PHE A 272 -20.23 -23.02 -0.21
N SER A 273 -19.79 -23.90 -1.12
CA SER A 273 -20.69 -24.47 -2.14
C SER A 273 -21.80 -25.34 -1.53
N LYS A 274 -21.56 -25.90 -0.34
CA LYS A 274 -22.52 -26.73 0.39
C LYS A 274 -23.28 -25.95 1.47
N THR A 275 -23.02 -24.66 1.59
CA THR A 275 -23.58 -23.81 2.64
C THR A 275 -24.65 -22.91 2.04
N ARG A 276 -25.90 -23.08 2.46
CA ARG A 276 -26.98 -22.15 2.07
C ARG A 276 -26.90 -20.85 2.85
N TYR A 277 -26.83 -20.93 4.18
CA TYR A 277 -26.87 -19.77 5.07
C TYR A 277 -25.51 -19.48 5.66
N LEU A 278 -25.06 -18.23 5.51
CA LEU A 278 -23.80 -17.74 6.00
C LEU A 278 -24.02 -16.62 7.01
N ALA A 279 -23.55 -16.76 8.24
CA ALA A 279 -23.58 -15.69 9.22
C ALA A 279 -22.53 -14.62 8.87
N LEU A 280 -22.92 -13.35 8.88
CA LEU A 280 -22.06 -12.19 8.66
C LEU A 280 -22.01 -11.38 9.94
N LEU A 281 -20.86 -11.41 10.62
CA LEU A 281 -20.59 -10.67 11.85
C LEU A 281 -19.50 -9.65 11.55
N SER A 282 -19.54 -8.50 12.21
CA SER A 282 -18.49 -7.48 12.13
C SER A 282 -18.44 -6.69 13.44
N ASP A 283 -17.29 -6.07 13.71
CA ASP A 283 -17.17 -5.04 14.74
C ASP A 283 -17.66 -5.54 16.10
N ILE A 284 -17.12 -6.68 16.53
CA ILE A 284 -17.41 -7.32 17.82
C ILE A 284 -16.86 -6.46 18.96
N HIS A 285 -15.74 -5.77 18.73
CA HIS A 285 -15.17 -4.77 19.64
C HIS A 285 -15.13 -5.25 21.10
N ALA A 286 -14.59 -6.45 21.32
CA ALA A 286 -14.41 -7.02 22.65
C ALA A 286 -15.68 -7.04 23.52
N ASN A 287 -16.87 -7.11 22.91
CA ASN A 287 -18.17 -7.15 23.57
C ASN A 287 -18.70 -8.60 23.63
N LEU A 288 -18.17 -9.37 24.58
CA LEU A 288 -18.51 -10.79 24.74
C LEU A 288 -20.01 -11.05 24.95
N PRO A 289 -20.76 -10.30 25.80
CA PRO A 289 -22.20 -10.53 25.96
C PRO A 289 -23.00 -10.37 24.66
N ALA A 290 -22.63 -9.40 23.82
CA ALA A 290 -23.24 -9.25 22.50
C ALA A 290 -22.89 -10.43 21.58
N LEU A 291 -21.61 -10.81 21.53
CA LEU A 291 -21.15 -11.96 20.73
C LEU A 291 -21.87 -13.26 21.11
N GLU A 292 -21.96 -13.59 22.41
CA GLU A 292 -22.63 -14.82 22.86
C GLU A 292 -24.13 -14.82 22.55
N THR A 293 -24.76 -13.65 22.55
CA THR A 293 -26.16 -13.50 22.13
C THR A 293 -26.33 -13.89 20.66
N VAL A 294 -25.46 -13.39 19.78
CA VAL A 294 -25.46 -13.75 18.35
C VAL A 294 -25.15 -15.24 18.15
N LEU A 295 -24.11 -15.77 18.80
CA LEU A 295 -23.73 -17.18 18.64
C LEU A 295 -24.80 -18.15 19.17
N THR A 296 -25.51 -17.78 20.24
CA THR A 296 -26.65 -18.54 20.76
C THR A 296 -27.79 -18.58 19.75
N PHE A 297 -28.11 -17.43 19.15
CA PHE A 297 -29.11 -17.35 18.09
C PHE A 297 -28.73 -18.22 16.89
N LEU A 298 -27.50 -18.11 16.38
CA LEU A 298 -27.04 -18.89 15.23
C LEU A 298 -27.12 -20.41 15.50
N LYS A 299 -26.75 -20.84 16.71
CA LYS A 299 -26.89 -22.23 17.15
C LYS A 299 -28.34 -22.70 17.13
N GLN A 300 -29.28 -21.88 17.61
CA GLN A 300 -30.72 -22.19 17.60
C GLN A 300 -31.28 -22.28 16.17
N GLN A 301 -30.74 -21.50 15.23
CA GLN A 301 -31.09 -21.55 13.81
C GLN A 301 -30.31 -22.62 13.02
N ASN A 302 -29.47 -23.42 13.69
CA ASN A 302 -28.58 -24.41 13.07
C ASN A 302 -27.66 -23.82 11.97
N ILE A 303 -27.21 -22.58 12.15
CA ILE A 303 -26.25 -21.92 11.27
C ILE A 303 -24.86 -22.12 11.85
N GLN A 304 -24.03 -22.88 11.12
CA GLN A 304 -22.72 -23.33 11.60
C GLN A 304 -21.55 -22.74 10.80
N GLN A 305 -21.84 -21.94 9.78
CA GLN A 305 -20.86 -21.33 8.89
C GLN A 305 -21.03 -19.81 8.93
N GLY A 306 -19.92 -19.09 8.91
CA GLY A 306 -19.96 -17.64 8.99
C GLY A 306 -18.61 -16.98 8.71
N ILE A 307 -18.68 -15.66 8.59
CA ILE A 307 -17.55 -14.75 8.43
C ILE A 307 -17.64 -13.69 9.53
N VAL A 308 -16.53 -13.49 10.24
CA VAL A 308 -16.27 -12.30 11.05
C VAL A 308 -15.42 -11.35 10.21
N LEU A 309 -15.97 -10.20 9.85
CA LEU A 309 -15.37 -9.26 8.90
C LEU A 309 -14.22 -8.42 9.48
N GLY A 310 -14.03 -8.44 10.80
CA GLY A 310 -12.94 -7.75 11.47
C GLY A 310 -13.38 -7.08 12.77
N ASP A 311 -12.42 -6.46 13.43
CA ASP A 311 -12.53 -5.79 14.72
C ASP A 311 -13.14 -6.72 15.78
N THR A 312 -12.46 -7.85 15.99
CA THR A 312 -12.75 -8.76 17.10
C THR A 312 -12.45 -8.09 18.44
N VAL A 313 -11.37 -7.31 18.47
CA VAL A 313 -10.94 -6.50 19.62
C VAL A 313 -11.17 -5.00 19.37
N GLY A 314 -10.90 -4.18 20.38
CA GLY A 314 -11.13 -2.73 20.35
C GLY A 314 -12.35 -2.35 21.20
N TYR A 315 -12.34 -1.14 21.77
CA TYR A 315 -13.39 -0.51 22.60
C TYR A 315 -13.97 -1.24 23.82
N GLY A 316 -14.31 -2.53 23.75
CA GLY A 316 -14.95 -3.29 24.83
C GLY A 316 -13.97 -3.96 25.79
N PRO A 317 -14.46 -4.48 26.93
CA PRO A 317 -13.61 -4.96 28.03
C PRO A 317 -13.27 -6.46 27.99
N HIS A 318 -13.63 -7.20 26.92
CA HIS A 318 -13.39 -8.66 26.83
C HIS A 318 -12.55 -9.09 25.61
N PRO A 319 -11.37 -8.49 25.33
CA PRO A 319 -10.62 -8.77 24.11
C PRO A 319 -10.17 -10.23 24.04
N SER A 320 -9.59 -10.77 25.11
CA SER A 320 -9.10 -12.16 25.17
C SER A 320 -10.24 -13.18 24.99
N GLN A 321 -11.35 -13.00 25.70
CA GLN A 321 -12.49 -13.92 25.62
C GLN A 321 -13.17 -13.86 24.25
N CYS A 322 -13.24 -12.69 23.59
CA CYS A 322 -13.78 -12.59 22.24
C CYS A 322 -12.89 -13.30 21.22
N ILE A 323 -11.56 -13.20 21.36
CA ILE A 323 -10.61 -13.95 20.51
C ILE A 323 -10.85 -15.45 20.67
N GLU A 324 -10.82 -15.96 21.91
CA GLU A 324 -11.05 -17.39 22.19
C GLU A 324 -12.39 -17.86 21.63
N ARG A 325 -13.43 -17.04 21.82
CA ARG A 325 -14.77 -17.41 21.39
C ARG A 325 -14.89 -17.44 19.89
N VAL A 326 -14.39 -16.42 19.19
CA VAL A 326 -14.38 -16.38 17.72
C VAL A 326 -13.58 -17.56 17.15
N GLN A 327 -12.40 -17.87 17.71
CA GLN A 327 -11.61 -19.04 17.31
C GLN A 327 -12.41 -20.36 17.43
N SER A 328 -13.20 -20.51 18.50
CA SER A 328 -14.00 -21.72 18.73
C SER A 328 -15.16 -21.92 17.74
N THR A 329 -15.57 -20.88 17.01
CA THR A 329 -16.69 -20.98 16.06
C THR A 329 -16.34 -21.78 14.81
N GLY A 330 -15.05 -21.83 14.43
CA GLY A 330 -14.63 -22.33 13.13
C GLY A 330 -15.02 -21.41 11.96
N PHE A 331 -15.53 -20.21 12.22
CA PHE A 331 -15.84 -19.23 11.19
C PHE A 331 -14.56 -18.73 10.53
N MET A 332 -14.73 -18.20 9.32
CA MET A 332 -13.71 -17.39 8.71
C MET A 332 -13.60 -16.06 9.46
N VAL A 333 -12.38 -15.61 9.72
CA VAL A 333 -12.15 -14.38 10.47
C VAL A 333 -11.18 -13.52 9.68
N LEU A 334 -11.60 -12.30 9.39
CA LEU A 334 -10.78 -11.29 8.76
C LEU A 334 -10.19 -10.35 9.81
N LYS A 335 -9.11 -9.68 9.43
CA LYS A 335 -8.44 -8.65 10.21
C LYS A 335 -9.14 -7.31 10.02
N GLY A 336 -9.60 -6.70 11.11
CA GLY A 336 -9.97 -5.29 11.14
C GLY A 336 -8.83 -4.35 11.52
N ASN A 337 -9.08 -3.04 11.50
CA ASN A 337 -8.07 -2.06 11.85
C ASN A 337 -7.68 -2.14 13.32
N HIS A 338 -8.60 -2.41 14.25
CA HIS A 338 -8.27 -2.59 15.68
C HIS A 338 -7.49 -3.87 15.91
N ASP A 339 -7.83 -4.96 15.22
CA ASP A 339 -7.06 -6.22 15.26
C ASP A 339 -5.61 -5.99 14.79
N HIS A 340 -5.44 -5.25 13.68
CA HIS A 340 -4.12 -4.87 13.14
C HIS A 340 -3.34 -3.96 14.08
N GLY A 341 -3.97 -2.91 14.61
CA GLY A 341 -3.36 -1.98 15.55
C GLY A 341 -2.88 -2.69 16.81
N LEU A 342 -3.68 -3.62 17.34
CA LEU A 342 -3.32 -4.44 18.50
C LEU A 342 -2.19 -5.43 18.19
N ALA A 343 -2.20 -6.05 17.01
CA ALA A 343 -1.16 -6.98 16.58
C ALA A 343 0.21 -6.32 16.38
N THR A 344 0.24 -5.06 15.94
CA THR A 344 1.46 -4.33 15.54
C THR A 344 1.94 -3.29 16.56
N ASP A 345 1.25 -3.15 17.70
CA ASP A 345 1.47 -2.10 18.69
C ASP A 345 1.38 -0.66 18.14
N ASN A 346 0.61 -0.47 17.06
CA ASN A 346 0.48 0.82 16.39
C ASN A 346 -0.84 1.52 16.76
N PHE A 347 -0.85 2.18 17.91
CA PHE A 347 -2.06 2.82 18.46
C PHE A 347 -2.20 4.30 18.10
N LYS A 348 -1.12 4.94 17.62
CA LYS A 348 -1.03 6.41 17.53
C LYS A 348 -1.41 6.97 16.16
N LYS A 349 -1.37 6.15 15.11
CA LYS A 349 -1.66 6.59 13.74
C LYS A 349 -3.02 6.04 13.31
N GLY A 350 -3.93 6.93 12.89
CA GLY A 350 -5.23 6.53 12.34
C GLY A 350 -6.32 6.20 13.38
N PHE A 351 -6.03 6.31 14.67
CA PHE A 351 -7.01 6.06 15.75
C PHE A 351 -7.39 7.35 16.49
N SER A 352 -8.65 7.41 16.94
CA SER A 352 -9.08 8.45 17.88
C SER A 352 -8.43 8.22 19.25
N ARG A 353 -8.32 9.28 20.08
CA ARG A 353 -7.74 9.17 21.43
C ARG A 353 -8.39 8.06 22.27
N THR A 354 -9.69 7.89 22.13
CA THR A 354 -10.46 6.87 22.84
C THR A 354 -10.18 5.46 22.29
N ALA A 355 -10.05 5.31 20.97
CA ALA A 355 -9.66 4.04 20.36
C ALA A 355 -8.24 3.64 20.76
N SER A 356 -7.28 4.58 20.72
CA SER A 356 -5.91 4.35 21.16
C SER A 356 -5.86 3.89 22.62
N TRP A 357 -6.61 4.56 23.51
CA TRP A 357 -6.70 4.15 24.92
C TRP A 357 -7.22 2.72 25.07
N ALA A 358 -8.29 2.36 24.35
CA ALA A 358 -8.87 1.02 24.45
C ALA A 358 -7.92 -0.07 23.93
N LEU A 359 -7.16 0.21 22.86
CA LEU A 359 -6.14 -0.69 22.35
C LEU A 359 -4.97 -0.85 23.33
N GLU A 360 -4.46 0.26 23.88
CA GLU A 360 -3.41 0.26 24.91
C GLU A 360 -3.82 -0.56 26.14
N TRP A 361 -5.07 -0.39 26.59
CA TRP A 361 -5.63 -1.23 27.66
C TRP A 361 -5.71 -2.70 27.23
N SER A 362 -6.25 -2.99 26.05
CA SER A 362 -6.48 -4.35 25.55
C SER A 362 -5.20 -5.16 25.38
N VAL A 363 -4.07 -4.53 25.06
CA VAL A 363 -2.75 -5.19 24.98
C VAL A 363 -2.38 -5.89 26.28
N THR A 364 -2.76 -5.30 27.43
CA THR A 364 -2.49 -5.88 28.76
C THR A 364 -3.37 -7.07 29.11
N GLN A 365 -4.41 -7.32 28.30
CA GLN A 365 -5.46 -8.30 28.58
C GLN A 365 -5.35 -9.56 27.72
N ILE A 366 -4.48 -9.57 26.70
CA ILE A 366 -4.34 -10.69 25.77
C ILE A 366 -2.98 -11.39 25.90
N THR A 367 -2.92 -12.65 25.48
CA THR A 367 -1.67 -13.41 25.49
C THR A 367 -0.84 -13.18 24.22
N PRO A 368 0.48 -13.47 24.24
CA PRO A 368 1.31 -13.44 23.03
C PRO A 368 0.78 -14.33 21.89
N GLU A 369 0.15 -15.47 22.21
CA GLU A 369 -0.44 -16.38 21.23
C GLU A 369 -1.68 -15.75 20.58
N GLN A 370 -2.52 -15.07 21.35
CA GLN A 370 -3.68 -14.33 20.84
C GLN A 370 -3.23 -13.16 19.96
N LYS A 371 -2.20 -12.43 20.37
CA LYS A 371 -1.60 -11.36 19.56
C LYS A 371 -1.03 -11.90 18.25
N SER A 372 -0.33 -13.02 18.32
CA SER A 372 0.18 -13.72 17.15
C SER A 372 -0.97 -14.17 16.25
N TRP A 373 -2.07 -14.68 16.80
CA TRP A 373 -3.24 -15.05 16.01
C TRP A 373 -3.83 -13.85 15.25
N LEU A 374 -4.02 -12.69 15.91
CA LEU A 374 -4.48 -11.45 15.27
C LEU A 374 -3.56 -11.02 14.12
N SER A 375 -2.24 -11.14 14.29
CA SER A 375 -1.29 -10.75 13.24
C SER A 375 -1.40 -11.61 11.97
N HIS A 376 -1.80 -12.88 12.12
CA HIS A 376 -1.96 -13.83 11.01
C HIS A 376 -3.34 -13.80 10.36
N LEU A 377 -4.31 -13.04 10.87
CA LEU A 377 -5.62 -12.93 10.24
C LEU A 377 -5.50 -12.34 8.82
N PRO A 378 -6.17 -12.92 7.82
CA PRO A 378 -6.17 -12.37 6.48
C PRO A 378 -6.95 -11.04 6.44
N PRO A 379 -6.50 -10.05 5.66
CA PRO A 379 -7.22 -8.76 5.53
C PRO A 379 -8.44 -8.84 4.61
N LEU A 380 -8.52 -9.89 3.79
CA LEU A 380 -9.58 -10.09 2.82
C LEU A 380 -9.77 -11.58 2.53
N PHE A 381 -10.91 -11.93 1.96
CA PHE A 381 -11.14 -13.24 1.38
C PHE A 381 -11.90 -13.13 0.05
N HIS A 382 -11.45 -13.89 -0.95
CA HIS A 382 -12.15 -14.04 -2.22
C HIS A 382 -12.81 -15.42 -2.28
N TYR A 383 -14.11 -15.45 -2.57
CA TYR A 383 -14.77 -16.66 -3.02
C TYR A 383 -15.04 -16.56 -4.51
N GLU A 384 -14.08 -17.08 -5.28
CA GLU A 384 -14.04 -16.95 -6.73
C GLU A 384 -14.24 -15.46 -7.14
N ASN A 385 -15.03 -15.19 -8.18
CA ASN A 385 -15.50 -13.85 -8.53
C ASN A 385 -16.94 -13.59 -8.05
N ILE A 386 -17.46 -14.45 -7.16
CA ILE A 386 -18.83 -14.33 -6.67
C ILE A 386 -18.90 -13.24 -5.60
N TRP A 387 -18.05 -13.37 -4.57
CA TRP A 387 -18.03 -12.38 -3.50
C TRP A 387 -16.64 -12.16 -2.90
N LEU A 388 -16.45 -10.94 -2.39
CA LEU A 388 -15.29 -10.47 -1.65
C LEU A 388 -15.72 -10.18 -0.21
N ALA A 389 -14.87 -10.50 0.76
CA ALA A 389 -15.06 -10.09 2.15
C ALA A 389 -13.85 -9.27 2.60
N VAL A 390 -14.10 -8.11 3.20
CA VAL A 390 -13.09 -7.18 3.73
C VAL A 390 -13.62 -6.55 5.02
N HIS A 391 -12.76 -5.97 5.86
CA HIS A 391 -13.26 -5.18 6.99
C HIS A 391 -13.72 -3.78 6.57
N GLY A 392 -12.90 -3.09 5.79
CA GLY A 392 -13.07 -1.68 5.43
C GLY A 392 -13.79 -1.52 4.09
N ALA A 393 -13.01 -1.25 3.04
CA ALA A 393 -13.55 -0.97 1.70
C ALA A 393 -12.70 -1.64 0.62
N PRO A 394 -13.32 -2.14 -0.48
CA PRO A 394 -12.58 -2.80 -1.56
C PRO A 394 -11.62 -1.87 -2.32
N ILE A 395 -11.84 -0.55 -2.29
CA ILE A 395 -10.92 0.42 -2.91
C ILE A 395 -9.65 0.66 -2.08
N ASP A 396 -9.69 0.36 -0.78
CA ASP A 396 -8.55 0.57 0.11
C ASP A 396 -7.51 -0.54 -0.11
N PRO A 397 -6.26 -0.20 -0.48
CA PRO A 397 -5.21 -1.20 -0.64
C PRO A 397 -4.94 -2.02 0.62
N THR A 398 -5.25 -1.49 1.82
CA THR A 398 -5.12 -2.25 3.07
C THR A 398 -6.35 -3.08 3.41
N PHE A 399 -7.48 -2.85 2.75
CA PHE A 399 -8.77 -3.53 2.92
C PHE A 399 -9.47 -3.36 4.28
N PHE A 400 -8.91 -2.59 5.22
CA PHE A 400 -9.49 -2.43 6.56
C PHE A 400 -9.53 -1.00 7.11
N ASN A 401 -8.98 0.00 6.42
CA ASN A 401 -8.90 1.38 6.96
C ASN A 401 -9.88 2.37 6.34
N ALA A 402 -10.36 2.13 5.11
CA ALA A 402 -11.33 3.04 4.48
C ALA A 402 -12.76 2.62 4.77
N TYR A 403 -13.64 3.62 4.81
CA TYR A 403 -15.07 3.44 5.07
C TYR A 403 -15.88 3.46 3.79
N VAL A 404 -16.97 2.69 3.78
CA VAL A 404 -18.00 2.72 2.74
C VAL A 404 -19.23 3.47 3.29
N TYR A 405 -19.32 4.76 3.00
CA TYR A 405 -20.45 5.61 3.35
C TYR A 405 -21.18 6.08 2.09
N GLU A 406 -22.30 6.79 2.26
CA GLU A 406 -23.05 7.43 1.18
C GLU A 406 -22.16 8.28 0.24
N MET A 407 -21.14 8.96 0.78
CA MET A 407 -20.22 9.77 -0.02
C MET A 407 -19.13 8.97 -0.75
N THR A 408 -18.89 7.70 -0.39
CA THR A 408 -17.73 6.92 -0.88
C THR A 408 -18.10 5.61 -1.57
N TYR A 409 -19.36 5.15 -1.47
CA TYR A 409 -19.75 3.83 -1.97
C TYR A 409 -19.65 3.71 -3.50
N HIS A 410 -19.91 4.78 -4.26
CA HIS A 410 -19.87 4.76 -5.73
C HIS A 410 -18.52 4.26 -6.27
N ASN A 411 -17.41 4.80 -5.74
CA ASN A 411 -16.06 4.39 -6.13
C ASN A 411 -15.76 2.93 -5.76
N ASN A 412 -16.37 2.43 -4.68
CA ASN A 412 -16.24 1.03 -4.28
C ASN A 412 -17.04 0.10 -5.19
N LEU A 413 -18.24 0.50 -5.62
CA LEU A 413 -19.01 -0.22 -6.65
C LEU A 413 -18.26 -0.24 -7.99
N ASP A 414 -17.58 0.86 -8.36
CA ASP A 414 -16.72 0.89 -9.55
C ASP A 414 -15.56 -0.12 -9.47
N VAL A 415 -14.99 -0.34 -8.28
CA VAL A 415 -13.97 -1.38 -8.06
C VAL A 415 -14.57 -2.77 -8.26
N LEU A 416 -15.73 -3.07 -7.66
CA LEU A 416 -16.39 -4.36 -7.83
C LEU A 416 -16.73 -4.63 -9.30
N GLN A 417 -17.28 -3.63 -10.00
CA GLN A 417 -17.61 -3.72 -11.41
C GLN A 417 -16.38 -3.98 -12.28
N ARG A 418 -15.28 -3.23 -12.08
CA ARG A 418 -14.04 -3.43 -12.84
C ARG A 418 -13.42 -4.81 -12.59
N LYS A 419 -13.52 -5.33 -11.37
CA LYS A 419 -13.01 -6.66 -11.00
C LYS A 419 -14.00 -7.81 -11.30
N GLY A 420 -15.21 -7.50 -11.77
CA GLY A 420 -16.25 -8.51 -12.03
C GLY A 420 -16.76 -9.22 -10.77
N ILE A 421 -16.70 -8.57 -9.60
CA ILE A 421 -17.12 -9.11 -8.31
C ILE A 421 -18.58 -8.75 -8.05
N SER A 422 -19.45 -9.72 -7.78
CA SER A 422 -20.88 -9.44 -7.61
C SER A 422 -21.22 -8.87 -6.23
N LEU A 423 -20.67 -9.42 -5.15
CA LEU A 423 -21.00 -9.00 -3.78
C LEU A 423 -19.73 -8.69 -3.00
N CYS A 424 -19.80 -7.73 -2.09
CA CYS A 424 -18.74 -7.41 -1.16
C CYS A 424 -19.31 -7.28 0.25
N PHE A 425 -18.92 -8.17 1.15
CA PHE A 425 -19.23 -8.07 2.57
C PHE A 425 -18.19 -7.16 3.24
N HIS A 426 -18.65 -6.13 3.95
CA HIS A 426 -17.78 -5.18 4.63
C HIS A 426 -18.29 -4.78 6.02
N GLY A 427 -17.40 -4.27 6.86
CA GLY A 427 -17.66 -3.81 8.23
C GLY A 427 -17.36 -2.33 8.41
N HIS A 428 -16.72 -2.03 9.54
CA HIS A 428 -16.01 -0.80 9.89
C HIS A 428 -16.86 0.47 10.09
N THR A 429 -17.94 0.62 9.33
CA THR A 429 -18.89 1.74 9.47
C THR A 429 -19.82 1.56 10.66
N HIS A 430 -20.03 0.31 11.09
CA HIS A 430 -21.01 -0.09 12.09
C HIS A 430 -22.46 0.27 11.71
N GLN A 431 -22.74 0.44 10.41
CA GLN A 431 -24.05 0.81 9.88
C GLN A 431 -24.57 -0.30 8.98
N ALA A 432 -25.62 -1.00 9.43
CA ALA A 432 -26.25 -2.08 8.68
C ALA A 432 -26.93 -1.55 7.40
N GLY A 433 -26.63 -2.16 6.25
CA GLY A 433 -27.28 -1.79 5.00
C GLY A 433 -26.59 -2.33 3.75
N VAL A 434 -27.19 -2.00 2.61
CA VAL A 434 -26.70 -2.40 1.28
C VAL A 434 -26.63 -1.19 0.36
N TYR A 435 -25.47 -0.96 -0.23
CA TYR A 435 -25.32 -0.11 -1.42
C TYR A 435 -25.23 -1.01 -2.65
N GLY A 436 -26.14 -0.87 -3.61
CA GLY A 436 -26.22 -1.76 -4.76
C GLY A 436 -26.32 -1.02 -6.09
N ARG A 437 -25.56 -1.48 -7.08
CA ARG A 437 -25.59 -1.02 -8.48
C ARG A 437 -26.48 -1.92 -9.32
N ARG A 438 -27.32 -1.29 -10.15
CA ARG A 438 -28.09 -1.96 -11.20
C ARG A 438 -27.49 -1.70 -12.57
N SER A 439 -27.88 -2.51 -13.55
CA SER A 439 -27.31 -2.54 -14.91
C SER A 439 -27.48 -1.21 -15.66
N THR A 440 -28.41 -0.38 -15.20
CA THR A 440 -28.71 0.96 -15.72
C THR A 440 -27.97 2.10 -14.99
N VAL A 441 -26.92 1.79 -14.20
CA VAL A 441 -26.11 2.73 -13.37
C VAL A 441 -26.92 3.47 -12.28
N ILE A 442 -28.15 3.03 -12.00
CA ILE A 442 -28.91 3.55 -10.87
C ILE A 442 -28.48 2.79 -9.63
N ASP A 443 -27.62 3.44 -8.85
CA ASP A 443 -27.25 2.95 -7.54
C ASP A 443 -28.41 3.16 -6.53
N LYS A 444 -28.56 2.25 -5.58
CA LYS A 444 -29.55 2.34 -4.50
C LYS A 444 -28.90 2.04 -3.16
N TYR A 445 -29.41 2.71 -2.14
CA TYR A 445 -29.14 2.37 -0.75
C TYR A 445 -30.39 1.76 -0.11
N CYS A 446 -30.21 0.66 0.61
CA CYS A 446 -31.22 0.01 1.41
C CYS A 446 -30.73 -0.05 2.87
N LEU A 447 -31.53 0.48 3.79
CA LEU A 447 -31.29 0.32 5.23
C LEU A 447 -31.27 -1.17 5.60
N GLY A 448 -30.40 -1.54 6.54
CA GLY A 448 -30.24 -2.92 7.01
C GLY A 448 -31.37 -3.39 7.91
N GLU A 449 -32.61 -3.34 7.41
CA GLU A 449 -33.80 -3.79 8.12
C GLU A 449 -34.51 -4.92 7.37
N GLY A 450 -34.98 -5.91 8.12
CA GLY A 450 -35.74 -7.03 7.56
C GLY A 450 -34.90 -7.86 6.60
N ASN A 451 -35.34 -7.93 5.34
CA ASN A 451 -34.66 -8.74 4.33
C ASN A 451 -34.52 -8.01 3.00
N ILE A 452 -33.35 -8.16 2.37
CA ILE A 452 -32.97 -7.46 1.15
C ILE A 452 -32.59 -8.50 0.09
N ALA A 453 -33.37 -8.57 -0.98
CA ALA A 453 -33.06 -9.37 -2.17
C ALA A 453 -31.88 -8.72 -2.91
N LEU A 454 -30.82 -9.49 -3.22
CA LEU A 454 -29.63 -8.98 -3.89
C LEU A 454 -29.67 -9.22 -5.41
N GLU A 455 -30.59 -10.03 -5.92
CA GLU A 455 -30.76 -10.28 -7.36
C GLU A 455 -31.12 -9.02 -8.16
N GLN A 456 -31.62 -8.01 -7.47
CA GLN A 456 -31.88 -6.71 -8.07
C GLN A 456 -30.60 -5.90 -8.37
N PHE A 457 -29.42 -6.38 -7.96
CA PHE A 457 -28.14 -5.70 -8.09
C PHE A 457 -27.12 -6.57 -8.82
N ASP A 458 -26.35 -5.95 -9.73
CA ASP A 458 -25.21 -6.58 -10.38
C ASP A 458 -23.99 -6.56 -9.47
N HIS A 459 -23.82 -5.46 -8.72
CA HIS A 459 -22.76 -5.27 -7.73
C HIS A 459 -23.35 -4.74 -6.43
N ALA A 460 -23.00 -5.30 -5.28
CA ALA A 460 -23.49 -4.82 -3.99
C ALA A 460 -22.41 -4.82 -2.90
N LEU A 461 -22.42 -3.78 -2.07
CA LEU A 461 -21.66 -3.64 -0.83
C LEU A 461 -22.63 -3.87 0.32
N ILE A 462 -22.37 -4.85 1.17
CA ILE A 462 -23.26 -5.32 2.23
C ILE A 462 -22.53 -5.17 3.56
N CYS A 463 -23.06 -4.33 4.45
CA CYS A 463 -22.61 -4.22 5.83
C CYS A 463 -23.62 -4.90 6.76
N PRO A 464 -23.22 -5.85 7.63
CA PRO A 464 -24.13 -6.50 8.57
C PRO A 464 -24.45 -5.64 9.80
N GLY A 465 -23.86 -4.46 9.92
CA GLY A 465 -23.88 -3.65 11.14
C GLY A 465 -22.74 -4.01 12.08
N SER A 466 -22.90 -3.72 13.37
CA SER A 466 -21.90 -4.04 14.40
C SER A 466 -22.48 -4.93 15.49
N VAL A 467 -21.74 -6.00 15.82
CA VAL A 467 -22.09 -6.88 16.92
C VAL A 467 -21.95 -6.16 18.26
N GLY A 468 -20.84 -5.44 18.46
CA GLY A 468 -20.46 -4.92 19.77
C GLY A 468 -20.65 -3.42 20.00
N GLN A 469 -20.75 -2.63 18.94
CA GLN A 469 -20.85 -1.17 19.01
C GLN A 469 -21.62 -0.58 17.81
N PRO A 470 -22.93 -0.85 17.65
CA PRO A 470 -23.77 -0.23 16.60
C PRO A 470 -23.64 1.31 16.59
N ARG A 471 -23.76 1.94 15.41
CA ARG A 471 -23.63 3.42 15.26
C ARG A 471 -24.83 4.11 14.60
N ASP A 472 -25.97 3.46 14.63
CA ASP A 472 -27.24 3.95 14.08
C ASP A 472 -28.22 4.47 15.15
N GLY A 473 -27.73 4.64 16.39
CA GLY A 473 -28.54 5.06 17.54
C GLY A 473 -29.17 3.89 18.30
N GLY A 474 -29.09 2.65 17.79
CA GLY A 474 -29.53 1.45 18.49
C GLY A 474 -28.49 0.93 19.50
N THR A 475 -28.97 0.23 20.53
CA THR A 475 -28.11 -0.46 21.52
C THR A 475 -28.13 -1.99 21.38
N GLN A 476 -28.91 -2.52 20.43
CA GLN A 476 -29.03 -3.95 20.16
C GLN A 476 -27.86 -4.45 19.32
N THR A 477 -27.41 -5.68 19.54
CA THR A 477 -26.37 -6.30 18.71
C THR A 477 -26.89 -6.52 17.29
N GLN A 478 -26.08 -6.23 16.28
CA GLN A 478 -26.45 -6.32 14.86
C GLN A 478 -25.57 -7.31 14.12
N PHE A 479 -26.20 -8.11 13.27
CA PHE A 479 -25.54 -9.03 12.35
C PHE A 479 -26.48 -9.37 11.21
N ALA A 480 -25.98 -10.07 10.19
CA ALA A 480 -26.80 -10.53 9.09
C ALA A 480 -26.60 -12.02 8.78
N ILE A 481 -27.57 -12.61 8.09
CA ILE A 481 -27.47 -13.94 7.49
C ILE A 481 -27.63 -13.78 5.98
N TYR A 482 -26.65 -14.25 5.22
CA TYR A 482 -26.72 -14.32 3.77
C TYR A 482 -27.22 -15.71 3.34
N ASP A 483 -28.35 -15.75 2.64
CA ASP A 483 -28.84 -16.93 1.93
C ASP A 483 -28.28 -16.91 0.50
N GLN A 484 -27.33 -17.80 0.24
CA GLN A 484 -26.64 -17.92 -1.05
C GLN A 484 -27.56 -18.47 -2.16
N GLN A 485 -28.56 -19.29 -1.80
CA GLN A 485 -29.46 -19.89 -2.76
C GLN A 485 -30.46 -18.86 -3.29
N GLU A 486 -31.06 -18.09 -2.38
CA GLU A 486 -32.04 -17.04 -2.68
C GLU A 486 -31.40 -15.65 -2.79
N ARG A 487 -30.06 -15.58 -2.91
CA ARG A 487 -29.23 -14.36 -2.92
C ARG A 487 -29.83 -13.21 -2.08
N LYS A 488 -30.04 -13.45 -0.79
CA LYS A 488 -30.80 -12.56 0.08
C LYS A 488 -30.13 -12.39 1.43
N VAL A 489 -30.16 -11.17 1.95
CA VAL A 489 -29.61 -10.84 3.28
C VAL A 489 -30.75 -10.63 4.26
N TYR A 490 -30.65 -11.27 5.41
CA TYR A 490 -31.57 -11.13 6.54
C TYR A 490 -30.84 -10.41 7.68
N TYR A 491 -31.33 -9.24 8.06
CA TYR A 491 -30.76 -8.43 9.13
C TYR A 491 -31.41 -8.77 10.47
N HIS A 492 -30.57 -8.91 11.50
CA HIS A 492 -31.00 -9.28 12.84
C HIS A 492 -30.49 -8.28 13.87
N HIS A 493 -31.40 -7.88 14.75
CA HIS A 493 -31.13 -7.03 15.91
C HIS A 493 -31.60 -7.77 17.15
N LEU A 494 -30.70 -8.01 18.10
CA LEU A 494 -31.03 -8.74 19.32
C LEU A 494 -30.68 -7.91 20.57
N PRO A 495 -31.54 -7.90 21.61
CA PRO A 495 -31.15 -7.34 22.89
C PRO A 495 -30.08 -8.24 23.54
N TYR A 496 -29.10 -7.62 24.19
CA TYR A 496 -28.11 -8.28 25.03
C TYR A 496 -27.97 -7.52 26.36
N ASP A 497 -27.27 -8.12 27.31
CA ASP A 497 -27.05 -7.52 28.64
C ASP A 497 -25.96 -6.44 28.58
N VAL A 498 -26.32 -5.27 28.03
CA VAL A 498 -25.41 -4.12 27.88
C VAL A 498 -24.97 -3.55 29.23
N GLU A 499 -25.83 -3.64 30.25
CA GLU A 499 -25.54 -3.11 31.58
C GLU A 499 -24.36 -3.85 32.22
N LYS A 500 -24.25 -5.18 32.06
CA LYS A 500 -23.05 -5.93 32.48
C LYS A 500 -21.76 -5.41 31.86
N VAL A 501 -21.80 -5.05 30.57
CA VAL A 501 -20.64 -4.51 29.85
C VAL A 501 -20.27 -3.13 30.41
N ILE A 502 -21.27 -2.25 30.58
CA ILE A 502 -21.09 -0.90 31.11
C ILE A 502 -20.51 -0.93 32.53
N GLN A 503 -21.02 -1.80 33.40
CA GLN A 503 -20.52 -1.92 34.78
C GLN A 503 -19.05 -2.34 34.82
N LEU A 504 -18.66 -3.28 33.95
CA LEU A 504 -17.27 -3.69 33.82
C LEU A 504 -16.40 -2.54 33.29
N MET A 505 -16.82 -1.86 32.22
CA MET A 505 -16.11 -0.72 31.66
C MET A 505 -15.87 0.39 32.69
N LYS A 506 -16.87 0.71 33.51
CA LYS A 506 -16.74 1.67 34.63
C LYS A 506 -15.72 1.22 35.66
N ARG A 507 -15.76 -0.06 36.05
CA ARG A 507 -14.83 -0.64 37.03
C ARG A 507 -13.38 -0.61 36.53
N GLU A 508 -13.16 -0.90 35.25
CA GLU A 508 -11.84 -0.92 34.62
C GLU A 508 -11.37 0.47 34.14
N GLY A 509 -12.14 1.53 34.42
CA GLY A 509 -11.74 2.92 34.15
C GLY A 509 -11.81 3.34 32.68
N PHE A 510 -12.71 2.75 31.89
CA PHE A 510 -12.88 3.11 30.48
C PHE A 510 -13.37 4.55 30.32
N PRO A 511 -12.95 5.26 29.24
CA PRO A 511 -13.44 6.58 28.93
C PRO A 511 -14.98 6.62 28.85
N GLU A 512 -15.57 7.64 29.48
CA GLU A 512 -17.03 7.83 29.52
C GLU A 512 -17.65 7.90 28.11
N THR A 513 -16.89 8.38 27.11
CA THR A 513 -17.35 8.42 25.71
C THR A 513 -17.66 7.03 25.15
N LEU A 514 -16.94 5.98 25.52
CA LEU A 514 -17.24 4.62 25.09
C LEU A 514 -18.48 4.05 25.76
N ILE A 515 -18.67 4.39 27.04
CA ILE A 515 -19.85 3.98 27.81
C ILE A 515 -21.11 4.61 27.22
N LYS A 516 -21.05 5.91 26.88
CA LYS A 516 -22.16 6.65 26.27
C LYS A 516 -22.62 6.06 24.94
N ILE A 517 -21.70 5.58 24.10
CA ILE A 517 -22.05 4.92 22.83
C ILE A 517 -22.91 3.67 23.11
N LEU A 518 -22.56 2.84 24.10
CA LEU A 518 -23.37 1.67 24.48
C LEU A 518 -24.74 2.04 25.06
N GLN A 519 -24.93 3.29 25.48
CA GLN A 519 -26.19 3.84 25.94
C GLN A 519 -26.99 4.54 24.81
N GLY A 520 -26.52 4.46 23.56
CA GLY A 520 -27.16 5.10 22.40
C GLY A 520 -26.94 6.62 22.31
N GLN A 521 -25.91 7.15 22.98
CA GLN A 521 -25.55 8.57 22.93
C GLN A 521 -24.35 8.76 22.01
N PHE A 522 -24.58 9.44 20.87
CA PHE A 522 -23.57 9.78 19.86
C PHE A 522 -23.14 11.26 19.92
#